data_AF-A0A7G1KXZ0-F1
#
_entry.id   AF-A0A7G1KXZ0-F1
#
_cell.length_a   1.000
_cell.length_b   1.000
_cell.length_c   1.000
_cell.angle_alpha   90.00
_cell.angle_beta   90.00
_cell.angle_gamma   90.00
#
_symmetry.space_group_name_H-M   'P 1'
#
loop_
_entity.id
_entity.type
_entity.pdbx_description
1 polymer ?
#
loop_
_entity_poly.entity_id
_entity_poly.type
_entity_poly.pdbx_seq_one_letter_code
_entity_poly.pdbx_strand_id
1 'polypeptide(L)'
;MTPDEADPPYVPDRELFGAHTHQELWDHVHEALDPGALGQAADAWHRNAELVGEAFRAFSDSTDAEFARWSGQARDAALRATRALVARGTAMSEVCAAVHRLLESDAEAAQAIRDAIPPPPPPYQPLEDPVAEAVHGGRRRMEYDLRAASALADARDVMAYVYNPTMPASGDRVPRFAPAPPGPGSSGGHQQ
;
A
#
# COMPACT_ATOMS: atom_id res chain seq x y z
N MET A 1 13.34 11.17 5.44
CA MET A 1 12.20 10.81 6.29
C MET A 1 12.76 10.21 7.57
N THR A 2 12.54 10.85 8.70
CA THR A 2 13.04 10.39 10.00
C THR A 2 12.08 9.32 10.56
N PRO A 3 12.51 8.47 11.53
CA PRO A 3 11.62 7.47 12.17
C PRO A 3 10.37 8.07 12.81
N ASP A 4 10.34 9.39 12.99
CA ASP A 4 9.22 10.13 13.57
C ASP A 4 8.17 10.59 12.52
N GLU A 5 8.31 10.20 11.26
CA GLU A 5 7.45 10.62 10.14
C GLU A 5 6.73 9.45 9.44
N ALA A 6 7.05 8.21 9.79
CA ALA A 6 6.43 7.01 9.23
C ALA A 6 6.12 5.97 10.31
N ASP A 7 5.13 5.12 10.05
CA ASP A 7 4.80 3.99 10.93
C ASP A 7 5.88 2.89 10.85
N PRO A 8 6.04 2.07 11.90
CA PRO A 8 6.91 0.91 11.84
C PRO A 8 6.42 -0.10 10.78
N PRO A 9 7.29 -0.98 10.28
CA PRO A 9 6.92 -2.03 9.34
C PRO A 9 5.69 -2.83 9.76
N TYR A 10 4.67 -2.85 8.90
CA TYR A 10 3.47 -3.67 9.14
C TYR A 10 3.69 -5.15 8.85
N VAL A 11 4.64 -5.48 7.98
CA VAL A 11 4.98 -6.87 7.59
C VAL A 11 6.49 -7.08 7.79
N PRO A 12 6.92 -7.45 9.01
CA PRO A 12 8.34 -7.56 9.33
C PRO A 12 9.01 -8.78 8.67
N ASP A 13 8.25 -9.84 8.42
CA ASP A 13 8.74 -11.09 7.83
C ASP A 13 8.32 -11.19 6.36
N ARG A 14 9.28 -11.51 5.47
CA ARG A 14 8.98 -11.74 4.05
C ARG A 14 8.39 -13.13 3.86
N GLU A 15 7.38 -13.22 3.01
CA GLU A 15 6.68 -14.47 2.75
C GLU A 15 7.57 -15.45 1.96
N LEU A 16 7.43 -16.74 2.28
CA LEU A 16 8.16 -17.84 1.65
C LEU A 16 7.22 -18.68 0.79
N PHE A 17 7.33 -18.55 -0.53
CA PHE A 17 6.39 -19.14 -1.49
C PHE A 17 6.73 -20.57 -1.94
N GLY A 18 7.85 -21.14 -1.46
CA GLY A 18 8.35 -22.43 -1.90
C GLY A 18 7.46 -23.63 -1.55
N ALA A 19 6.56 -23.48 -0.58
CA ALA A 19 5.63 -24.54 -0.17
C ALA A 19 4.33 -24.59 -1.00
N HIS A 20 3.99 -23.51 -1.70
CA HIS A 20 2.73 -23.42 -2.44
C HIS A 20 2.83 -24.07 -3.81
N THR A 21 1.73 -24.70 -4.23
CA THR A 21 1.46 -25.13 -5.60
C THR A 21 1.11 -23.93 -6.49
N HIS A 22 1.14 -24.11 -7.81
CA HIS A 22 0.79 -23.04 -8.75
C HIS A 22 -0.68 -22.62 -8.57
N GLN A 23 -1.57 -23.59 -8.36
CA GLN A 23 -2.98 -23.31 -8.08
C GLN A 23 -3.15 -22.43 -6.85
N GLU A 24 -2.52 -22.77 -5.72
CA GLU A 24 -2.61 -21.97 -4.49
C GLU A 24 -2.04 -20.56 -4.69
N LEU A 25 -0.91 -20.41 -5.39
CA LEU A 25 -0.35 -19.09 -5.70
C LEU A 25 -1.31 -18.27 -6.57
N TRP A 26 -1.88 -18.89 -7.61
CA TRP A 26 -2.82 -18.22 -8.50
C TRP A 26 -4.09 -17.79 -7.76
N ASP A 27 -4.68 -18.68 -6.96
CA ASP A 27 -5.87 -18.41 -6.15
C ASP A 27 -5.60 -17.29 -5.15
N HIS A 28 -4.53 -17.37 -4.36
CA HIS A 28 -4.19 -16.32 -3.39
C HIS A 28 -4.02 -14.95 -4.06
N VAL A 29 -3.31 -14.90 -5.19
CA VAL A 29 -3.08 -13.64 -5.91
C VAL A 29 -4.36 -13.12 -6.56
N HIS A 30 -5.26 -13.99 -7.04
CA HIS A 30 -6.47 -13.54 -7.74
C HIS A 30 -7.67 -13.30 -6.82
N GLU A 31 -7.70 -13.92 -5.64
CA GLU A 31 -8.77 -13.76 -4.64
C GLU A 31 -8.44 -12.71 -3.58
N ALA A 32 -7.20 -12.67 -3.08
CA ALA A 32 -6.84 -11.80 -1.95
C ALA A 32 -6.28 -10.44 -2.40
N LEU A 33 -5.59 -10.38 -3.54
CA LEU A 33 -4.98 -9.15 -4.04
C LEU A 33 -5.97 -8.42 -4.96
N ASP A 34 -6.58 -7.35 -4.45
CA ASP A 34 -7.57 -6.54 -5.17
C ASP A 34 -7.03 -5.14 -5.51
N PRO A 35 -6.47 -4.94 -6.72
CA PRO A 35 -6.04 -3.63 -7.21
C PRO A 35 -7.17 -2.59 -7.22
N GLY A 36 -8.41 -3.03 -7.47
CA GLY A 36 -9.57 -2.16 -7.52
C GLY A 36 -9.94 -1.60 -6.14
N ALA A 37 -9.85 -2.42 -5.10
CA ALA A 37 -10.03 -1.97 -3.72
C ALA A 37 -8.93 -0.99 -3.29
N LEU A 38 -7.67 -1.27 -3.65
CA LEU A 38 -6.54 -0.37 -3.39
C LEU A 38 -6.71 0.99 -4.07
N GLY A 39 -7.11 1.00 -5.36
CA GLY A 39 -7.41 2.24 -6.09
C GLY A 39 -8.55 3.05 -5.45
N GLN A 40 -9.65 2.38 -5.05
CA GLN A 40 -10.75 3.05 -4.35
C GLN A 40 -10.32 3.67 -3.01
N ALA A 41 -9.44 2.99 -2.26
CA ALA A 41 -8.86 3.54 -1.05
C ALA A 41 -7.95 4.74 -1.35
N ALA A 42 -7.14 4.66 -2.42
CA ALA A 42 -6.30 5.76 -2.87
C ALA A 42 -7.14 7.01 -3.21
N ASP A 43 -8.24 6.82 -3.92
CA ASP A 43 -9.18 7.91 -4.26
C ASP A 43 -9.79 8.57 -3.01
N ALA A 44 -10.10 7.78 -1.99
CA ALA A 44 -10.62 8.31 -0.73
C ALA A 44 -9.58 9.19 -0.02
N TRP A 45 -8.32 8.77 0.00
CA TRP A 45 -7.22 9.57 0.54
C TRP A 45 -6.97 10.84 -0.27
N HIS A 46 -7.06 10.77 -1.60
CA HIS A 46 -6.96 11.95 -2.47
C HIS A 46 -8.05 12.97 -2.16
N ARG A 47 -9.32 12.55 -2.10
CA ARG A 47 -10.44 13.42 -1.74
C ARG A 47 -10.24 14.08 -0.37
N ASN A 48 -9.75 13.33 0.61
CA ASN A 48 -9.46 13.87 1.94
C ASN A 48 -8.32 14.89 1.92
N ALA A 49 -7.28 14.67 1.11
CA ALA A 49 -6.19 15.62 0.95
C ALA A 49 -6.70 16.97 0.41
N GLU A 50 -7.54 16.94 -0.63
CA GLU A 50 -8.16 18.13 -1.22
C GLU A 50 -9.08 18.85 -0.21
N LEU A 51 -10.00 18.13 0.43
CA LEU A 51 -10.93 18.71 1.40
C LEU A 51 -10.21 19.39 2.57
N VAL A 52 -9.18 18.74 3.12
CA VAL A 52 -8.37 19.30 4.21
C VAL A 52 -7.60 20.53 3.71
N GLY A 53 -6.95 20.43 2.56
CA GLY A 53 -6.17 21.53 1.97
C GLY A 53 -7.05 22.77 1.70
N GLU A 54 -8.24 22.57 1.13
CA GLU A 54 -9.21 23.64 0.90
C GLU A 54 -9.71 24.26 2.20
N ALA A 55 -10.06 23.45 3.21
CA ALA A 55 -10.54 23.93 4.49
C ALA A 55 -9.51 24.83 5.19
N PHE A 56 -8.23 24.43 5.22
CA PHE A 56 -7.18 25.23 5.84
C PHE A 56 -6.78 26.47 5.03
N ARG A 57 -6.89 26.41 3.69
CA ARG A 57 -6.74 27.60 2.84
C ARG A 57 -7.83 28.62 3.13
N ALA A 58 -9.09 28.21 3.12
CA ALA A 58 -10.23 29.07 3.42
C ALA A 58 -10.17 29.64 4.85
N PHE A 59 -9.73 28.83 5.83
CA PHE A 59 -9.50 29.30 7.18
C PHE A 59 -8.40 30.38 7.23
N SER A 60 -7.26 30.16 6.58
CA SER A 60 -6.17 31.14 6.51
C SER A 60 -6.66 32.46 5.92
N ASP A 61 -7.32 32.42 4.77
CA ASP A 61 -7.84 33.59 4.08
C ASP A 61 -8.84 34.37 4.96
N SER A 62 -9.74 33.65 5.64
CA SER A 62 -10.71 34.25 6.56
C SER A 62 -10.03 34.92 7.77
N THR A 63 -9.01 34.28 8.34
CA THR A 63 -8.31 34.84 9.51
C THR A 63 -7.41 36.01 9.14
N ASP A 64 -6.76 35.98 7.98
CA ASP A 64 -5.95 37.10 7.50
C ASP A 64 -6.82 38.34 7.24
N ALA A 65 -8.03 38.14 6.68
CA ALA A 65 -9.01 39.21 6.50
C ALA A 65 -9.50 39.82 7.83
N GLU A 66 -9.77 38.98 8.83
CA GLU A 66 -10.21 39.44 10.17
C GLU A 66 -9.09 40.21 10.90
N PHE A 67 -7.87 39.66 10.91
CA PHE A 67 -6.74 40.27 11.61
C PHE A 67 -6.18 41.51 10.91
N ALA A 68 -6.55 41.77 9.65
CA ALA A 68 -6.16 42.98 8.94
C ALA A 68 -6.54 44.27 9.69
N ARG A 69 -7.63 44.23 10.48
CA ARG A 69 -8.13 45.36 11.28
C ARG A 69 -7.54 45.43 12.68
N TRP A 70 -6.84 44.39 13.12
CA TRP A 70 -6.29 44.30 14.47
C TRP A 70 -4.89 44.93 14.52
N SER A 71 -4.43 45.28 15.72
CA SER A 71 -3.09 45.85 15.94
C SER A 71 -2.50 45.45 17.29
N GLY A 72 -1.19 45.54 17.41
CA GLY A 72 -0.46 45.29 18.65
C GLY A 72 -0.28 43.81 18.98
N GLN A 73 0.16 43.55 20.22
CA GLN A 73 0.62 42.22 20.66
C GLN A 73 -0.45 41.11 20.51
N ALA A 74 -1.73 41.46 20.67
CA ALA A 74 -2.83 40.51 20.51
C ALA A 74 -2.94 40.00 19.07
N ARG A 75 -2.79 40.89 18.06
CA ARG A 75 -2.72 40.49 16.65
C ARG A 75 -1.54 39.59 16.38
N ASP A 76 -0.36 39.94 16.88
CA ASP A 76 0.84 39.16 16.62
C ASP A 76 0.74 37.75 17.23
N ALA A 77 0.15 37.63 18.42
CA ALA A 77 -0.12 36.36 19.06
C ALA A 77 -1.13 35.53 18.25
N ALA A 78 -2.24 36.13 17.80
CA ALA A 78 -3.25 35.48 16.98
C ALA A 78 -2.67 35.00 15.64
N LEU A 79 -1.92 35.84 14.92
CA LEU A 79 -1.26 35.48 13.68
C LEU A 79 -0.29 34.30 13.85
N ARG A 80 0.51 34.30 14.92
CA ARG A 80 1.42 33.17 15.20
C ARG A 80 0.66 31.88 15.44
N ALA A 81 -0.41 31.92 16.25
CA ALA A 81 -1.23 30.74 16.54
C ALA A 81 -1.93 30.20 15.29
N THR A 82 -2.54 31.07 14.49
CA THR A 82 -3.19 30.70 13.23
C THR A 82 -2.19 30.09 12.24
N ARG A 83 -1.02 30.72 12.05
CA ARG A 83 0.01 30.16 11.15
C ARG A 83 0.48 28.78 11.59
N ALA A 84 0.66 28.57 12.90
CA ALA A 84 1.02 27.26 13.43
C ALA A 84 -0.09 26.22 13.19
N LEU A 85 -1.35 26.60 13.33
CA LEU A 85 -2.49 25.73 13.03
C LEU A 85 -2.61 25.41 11.54
N VAL A 86 -2.50 26.42 10.66
CA VAL A 86 -2.53 26.25 9.20
C VAL A 86 -1.39 25.35 8.74
N ALA A 87 -0.17 25.55 9.23
CA ALA A 87 0.97 24.70 8.87
C ALA A 87 0.72 23.22 9.20
N ARG A 88 0.04 22.93 10.32
CA ARG A 88 -0.33 21.56 10.70
C ARG A 88 -1.44 20.99 9.82
N GLY A 89 -2.40 21.83 9.44
CA GLY A 89 -3.43 21.48 8.48
C GLY A 89 -2.86 21.11 7.11
N THR A 90 -1.93 21.92 6.61
CA THR A 90 -1.19 21.64 5.37
C THR A 90 -0.41 20.33 5.48
N ALA A 91 0.33 20.12 6.57
CA ALA A 91 1.03 18.86 6.79
C ALA A 91 0.09 17.64 6.81
N MET A 92 -1.13 17.79 7.34
CA MET A 92 -2.15 16.74 7.31
C MET A 92 -2.62 16.42 5.89
N SER A 93 -2.87 17.44 5.06
CA SER A 93 -3.18 17.27 3.64
C SER A 93 -2.04 16.59 2.87
N GLU A 94 -0.79 16.95 3.16
CA GLU A 94 0.40 16.33 2.56
C GLU A 94 0.54 14.85 2.91
N VAL A 95 0.27 14.46 4.17
CA VAL A 95 0.23 13.06 4.60
C VAL A 95 -0.86 12.29 3.84
N CYS A 96 -2.08 12.83 3.74
CA CYS A 96 -3.15 12.21 2.96
C CYS A 96 -2.74 12.00 1.49
N ALA A 97 -2.12 13.01 0.87
CA ALA A 97 -1.64 12.93 -0.50
C ALA A 97 -0.50 11.91 -0.67
N ALA A 98 0.36 11.75 0.35
CA ALA A 98 1.42 10.74 0.34
C ALA A 98 0.86 9.31 0.46
N VAL A 99 -0.13 9.10 1.33
CA VAL A 99 -0.82 7.80 1.45
C VAL A 99 -1.56 7.45 0.16
N HIS A 100 -2.21 8.43 -0.49
CA HIS A 100 -2.82 8.24 -1.80
C HIS A 100 -1.82 7.70 -2.84
N ARG A 101 -0.67 8.36 -3.01
CA ARG A 101 0.36 7.92 -3.97
C ARG A 101 0.91 6.53 -3.64
N LEU A 102 1.03 6.19 -2.36
CA LEU A 102 1.46 4.87 -1.92
C LEU A 102 0.45 3.80 -2.36
N LEU A 103 -0.84 4.03 -2.11
CA LEU A 103 -1.91 3.10 -2.49
C LEU A 103 -2.10 2.97 -4.00
N GLU A 104 -1.91 4.05 -4.77
CA GLU A 104 -1.89 3.95 -6.24
C GLU A 104 -0.74 3.07 -6.73
N SER A 105 0.46 3.28 -6.20
CA SER A 105 1.62 2.44 -6.54
C SER A 105 1.39 0.98 -6.16
N ASP A 106 0.73 0.72 -5.03
CA ASP A 106 0.38 -0.63 -4.59
C ASP A 106 -0.70 -1.26 -5.48
N ALA A 107 -1.68 -0.47 -5.95
CA ALA A 107 -2.69 -0.94 -6.90
C ALA A 107 -2.04 -1.35 -8.24
N GLU A 108 -1.12 -0.54 -8.76
CA GLU A 108 -0.37 -0.85 -9.98
C GLU A 108 0.49 -2.10 -9.81
N ALA A 109 1.24 -2.20 -8.70
CA ALA A 109 2.05 -3.38 -8.39
C ALA A 109 1.19 -4.63 -8.26
N ALA A 110 0.05 -4.52 -7.58
CA ALA A 110 -0.92 -5.60 -7.41
C ALA A 110 -1.44 -6.10 -8.75
N GLN A 111 -1.80 -5.19 -9.66
CA GLN A 111 -2.26 -5.57 -11.00
C GLN A 111 -1.13 -6.25 -11.80
N ALA A 112 0.09 -5.71 -11.75
CA ALA A 112 1.24 -6.30 -12.43
C ALA A 112 1.56 -7.73 -11.92
N ILE A 113 1.43 -7.98 -10.62
CA ILE A 113 1.63 -9.31 -10.02
C ILE A 113 0.54 -10.28 -10.50
N ARG A 114 -0.73 -9.86 -10.52
CA ARG A 114 -1.83 -10.68 -11.05
C ARG A 114 -1.60 -11.06 -12.51
N ASP A 115 -1.24 -10.08 -13.34
CA ASP A 115 -1.01 -10.31 -14.77
C ASP A 115 0.21 -11.20 -15.05
N ALA A 116 1.22 -11.16 -14.18
CA ALA A 116 2.43 -11.95 -14.30
C ALA A 116 2.26 -13.43 -13.89
N ILE A 117 1.19 -13.78 -13.18
CA ILE A 117 0.93 -15.17 -12.76
C ILE A 117 -0.25 -15.73 -13.58
N PRO A 118 0.04 -16.43 -14.69
CA PRO A 118 -1.01 -17.04 -15.49
C PRO A 118 -1.70 -18.18 -14.72
N PRO A 119 -2.91 -18.59 -15.14
CA PRO A 119 -3.56 -19.75 -14.58
C PRO A 119 -2.69 -21.01 -14.73
N PRO A 120 -2.78 -21.95 -13.76
CA PRO A 120 -1.99 -23.16 -13.81
C PRO A 120 -2.34 -24.01 -15.05
N PRO A 121 -1.37 -24.77 -15.59
CA PRO A 121 -1.63 -25.67 -16.70
C PRO A 121 -2.76 -26.65 -16.36
N PRO A 122 -3.64 -26.98 -17.32
CA PRO A 122 -4.69 -27.97 -17.08
C PRO A 122 -4.06 -29.33 -16.75
N PRO A 123 -4.72 -30.13 -15.89
CA PRO A 123 -4.17 -31.41 -15.46
C PRO A 123 -3.92 -32.35 -16.65
N TYR A 124 -2.90 -33.22 -16.52
CA TYR A 124 -2.59 -34.22 -17.54
C TYR A 124 -3.82 -35.09 -17.86
N GLN A 125 -4.17 -35.16 -19.15
CA GLN A 125 -5.21 -36.05 -19.65
C GLN A 125 -4.59 -37.19 -20.46
N PRO A 126 -4.72 -38.45 -19.99
CA PRO A 126 -4.35 -39.64 -20.76
C PRO A 126 -5.06 -39.70 -22.11
N LEU A 127 -4.45 -40.36 -23.10
CA LEU A 127 -5.15 -40.65 -24.36
C LEU A 127 -6.34 -41.59 -24.11
N GLU A 128 -7.43 -41.42 -24.87
CA GLU A 128 -8.59 -42.32 -24.81
C GLU A 128 -8.23 -43.75 -25.26
N ASP A 129 -7.30 -43.88 -26.21
CA ASP A 129 -6.75 -45.17 -26.63
C ASP A 129 -5.66 -45.65 -25.65
N PRO A 130 -5.89 -46.74 -24.90
CA PRO A 130 -4.92 -47.25 -23.92
C PRO A 130 -3.64 -47.79 -24.56
N VAL A 131 -3.69 -48.28 -25.81
CA VAL A 131 -2.48 -48.74 -26.52
C VAL A 131 -1.62 -47.54 -26.89
N ALA A 132 -2.24 -46.48 -27.42
CA ALA A 132 -1.55 -45.23 -27.70
C ALA A 132 -0.99 -44.59 -26.42
N GLU A 133 -1.72 -44.62 -25.30
CA GLU A 133 -1.22 -44.13 -24.00
C GLU A 133 -0.04 -44.96 -23.51
N ALA A 134 -0.05 -46.28 -23.67
CA ALA A 134 1.09 -47.13 -23.27
C ALA A 134 2.37 -46.81 -24.08
N VAL A 135 2.24 -46.47 -25.36
CA VAL A 135 3.38 -46.18 -26.25
C VAL A 135 3.86 -44.73 -26.10
N HIS A 136 2.95 -43.76 -25.96
CA HIS A 136 3.28 -42.33 -26.02
C HIS A 136 3.12 -41.59 -24.69
N GLY A 137 2.39 -42.15 -23.73
CA GLY A 137 2.02 -41.51 -22.47
C GLY A 137 3.23 -41.10 -21.64
N GLY A 138 4.28 -41.92 -21.60
CA GLY A 138 5.52 -41.58 -20.87
C GLY A 138 6.15 -40.26 -21.35
N ARG A 139 6.27 -40.07 -22.67
CA ARG A 139 6.77 -38.81 -23.25
C ARG A 139 5.81 -37.65 -22.99
N ARG A 140 4.50 -37.85 -23.19
CA ARG A 140 3.49 -36.80 -22.96
C ARG A 140 3.45 -36.34 -21.51
N ARG A 141 3.55 -37.27 -20.56
CA ARG A 141 3.60 -36.97 -19.13
C ARG A 141 4.87 -36.21 -18.77
N MET A 142 6.03 -36.63 -19.29
CA MET A 142 7.28 -35.88 -19.10
C MET A 142 7.19 -34.44 -19.64
N GLU A 143 6.65 -34.25 -20.85
CA GLU A 143 6.44 -32.92 -21.43
C GLU A 143 5.48 -32.06 -20.58
N TYR A 144 4.41 -32.66 -20.05
CA TYR A 144 3.51 -32.02 -19.12
C TYR A 144 4.22 -31.61 -17.81
N ASP A 145 4.94 -32.55 -17.19
CA ASP A 145 5.61 -32.32 -15.91
C ASP A 145 6.67 -31.21 -16.03
N LEU A 146 7.42 -31.18 -17.13
CA LEU A 146 8.37 -30.11 -17.42
C LEU A 146 7.68 -28.74 -17.56
N ARG A 147 6.57 -28.67 -18.30
CA ARG A 147 5.80 -27.43 -18.46
C ARG A 147 5.22 -26.96 -17.13
N ALA A 148 4.63 -27.87 -16.36
CA ALA A 148 4.04 -27.56 -15.06
C ALA A 148 5.10 -27.09 -14.05
N ALA A 149 6.26 -27.74 -14.02
CA ALA A 149 7.37 -27.33 -13.17
C ALA A 149 7.93 -25.95 -13.55
N SER A 150 8.07 -25.67 -14.86
CA SER A 150 8.49 -24.35 -15.34
C SER A 150 7.50 -23.26 -14.94
N ALA A 151 6.21 -23.46 -15.17
CA ALA A 151 5.17 -22.49 -14.84
C ALA A 151 5.11 -22.19 -13.33
N LEU A 152 5.29 -23.21 -12.49
CA LEU A 152 5.40 -23.03 -11.04
C LEU A 152 6.66 -22.26 -10.64
N ALA A 153 7.80 -22.54 -11.28
CA ALA A 153 9.03 -21.80 -11.01
C ALA A 153 8.88 -20.32 -11.37
N ASP A 154 8.30 -20.01 -12.54
CA ASP A 154 8.04 -18.65 -12.98
C ASP A 154 7.09 -17.91 -12.00
N ALA A 155 6.01 -18.57 -11.56
CA ALA A 155 5.09 -18.00 -10.58
C ALA A 155 5.78 -17.70 -9.23
N ARG A 156 6.66 -18.61 -8.77
CA ARG A 156 7.44 -18.39 -7.53
C ARG A 156 8.46 -17.27 -7.68
N ASP A 157 9.07 -17.12 -8.85
CA ASP A 157 9.98 -16.01 -9.14
C ASP A 157 9.25 -14.68 -9.13
N VAL A 158 8.03 -14.61 -9.68
CA VAL A 158 7.18 -13.41 -9.55
C VAL A 158 6.93 -13.09 -8.07
N MET A 159 6.56 -14.07 -7.25
CA MET A 159 6.30 -13.82 -5.83
C MET A 159 7.57 -13.42 -5.06
N ALA A 160 8.71 -14.02 -5.37
CA ALA A 160 9.98 -13.75 -4.69
C ALA A 160 10.61 -12.41 -5.11
N TYR A 161 10.56 -12.07 -6.40
CA TYR A 161 11.30 -10.95 -6.97
C TYR A 161 10.43 -9.76 -7.38
N VAL A 162 9.10 -9.92 -7.42
CA VAL A 162 8.16 -8.82 -7.67
C VAL A 162 7.31 -8.55 -6.43
N TYR A 163 6.57 -9.53 -5.90
CA TYR A 163 5.69 -9.30 -4.75
C TYR A 163 6.45 -8.90 -3.48
N ASN A 164 7.43 -9.71 -3.04
CA ASN A 164 8.16 -9.45 -1.80
C ASN A 164 8.86 -8.09 -1.71
N PRO A 165 9.49 -7.55 -2.78
CA PRO A 165 10.08 -6.21 -2.73
C PRO A 165 9.09 -5.06 -2.94
N THR A 166 7.84 -5.32 -3.36
CA THR A 166 6.83 -4.26 -3.55
C THR A 166 5.81 -4.24 -2.42
N MET A 167 4.94 -5.25 -2.32
CA MET A 167 3.77 -5.21 -1.44
C MET A 167 4.12 -5.12 0.05
N PRO A 168 4.99 -5.97 0.63
CA PRO A 168 5.36 -5.80 2.03
C PRO A 168 6.27 -4.58 2.25
N ALA A 169 7.01 -4.12 1.24
CA ALA A 169 7.90 -2.96 1.37
C ALA A 169 7.13 -1.62 1.41
N SER A 170 5.95 -1.55 0.79
CA SER A 170 5.08 -0.37 0.88
C SER A 170 4.64 -0.12 2.32
N GLY A 171 4.46 -1.19 3.10
CA GLY A 171 4.18 -1.17 4.54
C GLY A 171 5.34 -0.74 5.44
N ASP A 172 6.56 -0.56 4.93
CA ASP A 172 7.73 -0.17 5.74
C ASP A 172 7.80 1.35 5.99
N ARG A 173 7.04 2.15 5.23
CA ARG A 173 7.17 3.61 5.18
C ARG A 173 5.84 4.33 5.01
N VAL A 174 4.79 3.83 5.66
CA VAL A 174 3.48 4.49 5.63
C VAL A 174 3.59 5.85 6.32
N PRO A 175 3.28 6.96 5.63
CA PRO A 175 3.31 8.30 6.21
C PRO A 175 2.35 8.42 7.39
N ARG A 176 2.78 9.06 8.49
CA ARG A 176 1.95 9.25 9.69
C ARG A 176 1.65 10.72 9.96
N PHE A 177 0.52 10.97 10.62
CA PHE A 177 0.20 12.32 11.09
C PHE A 177 1.13 12.77 12.23
N ALA A 178 1.47 14.05 12.25
CA ALA A 178 2.23 14.62 13.35
C ALA A 178 1.45 14.51 14.68
N PRO A 179 2.10 14.15 15.79
CA PRO A 179 1.44 14.03 17.09
C PRO A 179 0.86 15.37 17.54
N ALA A 180 -0.21 15.36 18.33
CA ALA A 180 -0.76 16.58 18.93
C ALA A 180 0.31 17.26 19.80
N PRO A 181 0.35 18.61 19.89
CA PRO A 181 1.29 19.29 20.75
C PRO A 181 0.94 18.92 22.20
N PRO A 182 1.93 18.83 23.10
CA PRO A 182 1.65 18.62 24.51
C PRO A 182 0.74 19.76 25.01
N GLY A 183 -0.40 19.37 25.59
CA GLY A 183 -1.34 20.32 26.16
C GLY A 183 -0.73 21.04 27.38
N PRO A 184 -1.26 22.22 27.75
CA PRO A 184 -0.89 22.90 28.98
C PRO A 184 -1.37 22.07 30.19
N GLY A 185 -0.57 21.08 30.60
CA GLY A 185 -0.91 20.16 31.69
C GLY A 185 -0.16 18.81 31.69
N SER A 186 0.58 18.46 30.63
CA SER A 186 1.30 17.17 30.54
C SER A 186 2.61 17.10 31.36
N SER A 187 2.98 18.16 32.07
CA SER A 187 4.14 18.19 32.95
C SER A 187 3.72 17.85 34.39
N GLY A 188 3.41 16.59 34.69
CA GLY A 188 3.01 16.24 36.06
C GLY A 188 2.80 14.76 36.33
N GLY A 189 3.86 14.09 36.78
CA GLY A 189 3.73 12.99 37.74
C GLY A 189 4.10 11.59 37.28
N HIS A 190 5.41 11.29 37.21
CA HIS A 190 5.91 9.95 37.55
C HIS A 190 7.19 10.07 38.39
N GLN A 191 6.99 10.16 39.71
CA GLN A 191 7.88 9.57 40.69
C GLN A 191 7.01 8.70 41.59
N GLN A 192 7.14 7.38 41.45
CA GLN A 192 7.27 6.43 42.55
C GLN A 192 8.10 5.24 42.06
#